data_AF-A0A317Z5G7-F1
#
_entry.id   AF-A0A317Z5G7-F1
#
_cell.length_a   1.000
_cell.length_b   1.000
_cell.length_c   1.000
_cell.angle_alpha   90.00
_cell.angle_beta   90.00
_cell.angle_gamma   90.00
#
_symmetry.space_group_name_H-M   'P 1'
#
loop_
_entity.id
_entity.type
_entity.pdbx_description
1 polymer ?
#
loop_
_entity_poly.entity_id
_entity_poly.type
_entity_poly.pdbx_seq_one_letter_code
_entity_poly.pdbx_strand_id
1 'polypeptide(L)'
;TVYLIGSAQKFLTGIIVKKLELENKIHVEDSVSTYIPDFQLPQDVTIKDLLMHQSGFYKYQGSDDISDLDGAIKAIEARGIDPKFYHKHFYNDANYLVLAKVIENVTGQSYVQNYYRYIGNPFRLMHTSFFDDERYKEDMAKGYRLDKKTHNVV
;
A
#
# COMPACT_ATOMS: atom_id res chain seq x y z
N THR A 1 -4.71 17.83 -16.04
CA THR A 1 -4.61 16.37 -16.20
C THR A 1 -3.87 15.72 -15.06
N VAL A 2 -4.51 14.80 -14.35
CA VAL A 2 -3.96 13.97 -13.27
C VAL A 2 -3.83 12.54 -13.79
N TYR A 3 -2.68 11.89 -13.59
CA TYR A 3 -2.42 10.52 -14.05
C TYR A 3 -2.38 9.53 -12.89
N LEU A 4 -2.86 8.30 -13.13
CA LEU A 4 -2.69 7.21 -12.18
C LEU A 4 -1.19 6.86 -12.06
N ILE A 5 -0.63 7.09 -10.88
CA ILE A 5 0.81 6.85 -10.63
C ILE A 5 1.11 5.40 -10.24
N GLY A 6 0.08 4.60 -9.94
CA GLY A 6 0.17 3.19 -9.59
C GLY A 6 1.23 2.91 -8.53
N SER A 7 2.18 2.03 -8.85
CA SER A 7 3.26 1.62 -7.93
C SER A 7 4.14 2.77 -7.43
N ALA A 8 4.17 3.94 -8.07
CA ALA A 8 4.91 5.09 -7.55
C ALA A 8 4.33 5.61 -6.22
N GLN A 9 3.06 5.31 -5.89
CA GLN A 9 2.47 5.62 -4.59
C GLN A 9 3.24 4.98 -3.42
N LYS A 10 3.95 3.86 -3.66
CA LYS A 10 4.80 3.20 -2.66
C LYS A 10 5.87 4.11 -2.09
N PHE A 11 6.41 5.02 -2.89
CA PHE A 11 7.35 6.03 -2.43
C PHE A 11 6.74 6.92 -1.35
N LEU A 12 5.48 7.35 -1.54
CA LEU A 12 4.75 8.18 -0.58
C LEU A 12 4.44 7.40 0.70
N THR A 13 4.04 6.13 0.57
CA THR A 13 3.87 5.24 1.72
C THR A 13 5.17 5.10 2.52
N GLY A 14 6.30 4.86 1.84
CA GLY A 14 7.61 4.76 2.47
C GLY A 14 8.05 6.05 3.19
N ILE A 15 7.72 7.22 2.64
CA ILE A 15 7.93 8.51 3.33
C ILE A 15 7.13 8.55 4.63
N ILE A 16 5.85 8.16 4.63
CA ILE A 16 5.01 8.17 5.84
C ILE A 16 5.56 7.19 6.88
N VAL A 17 5.96 5.98 6.47
CA VAL A 17 6.63 5.00 7.35
C VAL A 17 7.87 5.64 8.00
N LYS A 18 8.74 6.28 7.21
CA LYS A 18 9.93 6.94 7.76
C LYS A 18 9.60 8.08 8.71
N LYS A 19 8.54 8.85 8.44
CA LYS A 19 8.05 9.91 9.34
C LYS A 19 7.58 9.33 10.68
N LEU A 20 6.79 8.26 10.65
CA LEU A 20 6.34 7.58 11.87
C LEU A 20 7.51 6.98 12.67
N GLU A 21 8.53 6.45 12.00
CA GLU A 21 9.74 5.97 12.66
C GLU A 21 10.49 7.11 13.37
N LEU A 22 10.68 8.25 12.70
CA LEU A 22 11.29 9.44 13.30
C LEU A 22 10.48 10.03 14.47
N GLU A 23 9.16 9.78 14.50
CA GLU A 23 8.28 10.14 15.61
C GLU A 23 8.28 9.08 16.74
N ASN A 24 9.11 8.04 16.65
CA ASN A 24 9.17 6.90 17.57
C ASN A 24 7.83 6.16 17.71
N LYS A 25 6.96 6.24 16.70
CA LYS A 25 5.67 5.55 16.69
C LYS A 25 5.76 4.14 16.13
N ILE A 26 6.78 3.88 15.31
CA ILE A 26 7.13 2.56 14.82
C ILE A 26 8.65 2.39 14.86
N HIS A 27 9.12 1.15 14.79
CA HIS A 27 10.51 0.81 14.51
C HIS A 27 10.57 -0.22 13.38
N VAL A 28 11.46 -0.05 12.40
CA VAL A 28 11.42 -0.87 11.17
C VAL A 28 11.73 -2.36 11.38
N GLU A 29 12.44 -2.69 12.46
CA GLU A 29 12.75 -4.09 12.82
C GLU A 29 11.62 -4.74 13.63
N ASP A 30 10.57 -4.01 13.98
CA ASP A 30 9.44 -4.58 14.71
C ASP A 30 8.59 -5.46 13.81
N SER A 31 8.02 -6.50 14.42
CA SER A 31 7.00 -7.34 13.81
C SER A 31 5.80 -6.51 13.38
N VAL A 32 5.27 -6.79 12.20
CA VAL A 32 4.06 -6.12 11.72
C VAL A 32 2.83 -6.45 12.58
N SER A 33 2.78 -7.65 13.17
CA SER A 33 1.69 -8.07 14.06
C SER A 33 1.64 -7.26 15.36
N THR A 34 2.72 -6.55 15.73
CA THR A 34 2.71 -5.56 16.82
C THR A 34 1.76 -4.39 16.53
N TYR A 35 1.61 -4.02 15.26
CA TYR A 35 0.81 -2.87 14.83
C TYR A 35 -0.54 -3.25 14.24
N ILE A 36 -0.71 -4.52 13.88
CA ILE A 36 -1.97 -5.09 13.39
C ILE A 36 -2.27 -6.34 14.22
N PRO A 37 -2.87 -6.20 15.42
CA PRO A 37 -3.00 -7.30 16.38
C PRO A 37 -3.77 -8.52 15.84
N ASP A 38 -4.76 -8.29 14.99
CA ASP A 38 -5.58 -9.35 14.40
C ASP A 38 -4.94 -10.00 13.15
N PHE A 39 -3.73 -9.58 12.75
CA PHE A 39 -3.04 -10.11 11.56
C PHE A 39 -2.14 -11.29 11.95
N GLN A 40 -2.70 -12.49 11.83
CA GLN A 40 -2.08 -13.74 12.22
C GLN A 40 -1.28 -14.32 11.05
N LEU A 41 0.06 -14.25 11.16
CA LEU A 41 0.96 -14.76 10.15
C LEU A 41 1.64 -16.07 10.60
N PRO A 42 1.88 -17.02 9.68
CA PRO A 42 2.56 -18.28 10.01
C PRO A 42 4.06 -18.10 10.27
N GLN A 43 4.65 -16.97 9.85
CA GLN A 43 6.01 -16.56 10.17
C GLN A 43 6.02 -15.08 10.49
N ASP A 44 6.99 -14.64 11.31
CA ASP A 44 7.15 -13.23 11.62
C ASP A 44 7.61 -12.44 10.39
N VAL A 45 7.07 -11.23 10.23
CA VAL A 45 7.38 -10.32 9.13
C VAL A 45 7.57 -8.94 9.71
N THR A 46 8.75 -8.36 9.51
CA THR A 46 9.06 -7.01 10.01
C THR A 46 8.57 -5.92 9.06
N ILE A 47 8.46 -4.69 9.54
CA ILE A 47 8.20 -3.52 8.68
C ILE A 47 9.27 -3.40 7.58
N LYS A 48 10.53 -3.66 7.90
CA LYS A 48 11.65 -3.68 6.95
C LYS A 48 11.48 -4.73 5.87
N ASP A 49 11.00 -5.92 6.21
CA ASP A 49 10.71 -6.96 5.22
C ASP A 49 9.66 -6.51 4.21
N LEU A 50 8.65 -5.76 4.65
CA LEU A 50 7.65 -5.18 3.75
C LEU A 50 8.26 -4.12 2.82
N LEU A 51 9.00 -3.15 3.38
CA LEU A 51 9.64 -2.07 2.62
C LEU A 51 10.56 -2.61 1.52
N MET A 52 11.29 -3.69 1.84
CA MET A 52 12.26 -4.34 0.95
C MET A 52 11.66 -5.43 0.05
N HIS A 53 10.34 -5.61 0.07
CA HIS A 53 9.64 -6.65 -0.69
C HIS A 53 10.15 -8.08 -0.41
N GLN A 54 10.42 -8.43 0.85
CA GLN A 54 10.97 -9.73 1.23
C GLN A 54 10.17 -10.46 2.32
N SER A 55 8.92 -10.05 2.56
CA SER A 55 7.99 -10.71 3.51
C SER A 55 7.66 -12.16 3.17
N GLY A 56 7.86 -12.58 1.93
CA GLY A 56 7.42 -13.88 1.43
C GLY A 56 5.91 -13.98 1.17
N PHE A 57 5.11 -12.91 1.32
CA PHE A 57 3.69 -12.98 0.98
C PHE A 57 3.45 -13.44 -0.44
N TYR A 58 2.44 -14.29 -0.64
CA TYR A 58 1.96 -14.63 -1.97
C TYR A 58 1.60 -13.37 -2.77
N LYS A 59 1.82 -13.41 -4.09
CA LYS A 59 1.58 -12.28 -4.98
C LYS A 59 0.15 -11.78 -4.83
N TYR A 60 -0.01 -10.51 -4.45
CA TYR A 60 -1.32 -9.88 -4.34
C TYR A 60 -2.03 -9.90 -5.69
N GLN A 61 -3.31 -10.27 -5.64
CA GLN A 61 -4.22 -10.22 -6.76
C GLN A 61 -5.44 -9.46 -6.26
N GLY A 62 -5.66 -8.27 -6.81
CA GLY A 62 -6.89 -7.52 -6.52
C GLY A 62 -8.10 -8.31 -7.00
N SER A 63 -9.21 -8.17 -6.29
CA SER A 63 -10.53 -8.69 -6.68
C SER A 63 -11.53 -7.55 -6.59
N ASP A 64 -12.54 -7.57 -7.47
CA ASP A 64 -13.67 -6.64 -7.39
C ASP A 64 -14.49 -6.84 -6.11
N ASP A 65 -14.37 -8.01 -5.47
CA ASP A 65 -15.00 -8.32 -4.18
C ASP A 65 -14.30 -7.67 -2.97
N ILE A 66 -13.11 -7.08 -3.16
CA ILE A 66 -12.35 -6.41 -2.10
C ILE A 66 -12.59 -4.90 -2.23
N SER A 67 -13.44 -4.36 -1.35
CA SER A 67 -13.88 -2.97 -1.40
C SER A 67 -12.96 -1.98 -0.68
N ASP A 68 -12.11 -2.46 0.23
CA ASP A 68 -11.31 -1.60 1.10
C ASP A 68 -9.99 -2.26 1.54
N LEU A 69 -9.20 -1.49 2.29
CA LEU A 69 -7.91 -1.93 2.80
C LEU A 69 -8.04 -3.11 3.77
N ASP A 70 -9.06 -3.15 4.61
CA ASP A 70 -9.27 -4.24 5.58
C ASP A 70 -9.58 -5.56 4.90
N GLY A 71 -10.41 -5.55 3.85
CA GLY A 71 -10.65 -6.70 2.98
C GLY A 71 -9.36 -7.18 2.32
N ALA A 72 -8.50 -6.26 1.87
CA ALA A 72 -7.20 -6.61 1.29
C ALA A 72 -6.27 -7.27 2.31
N ILE A 73 -6.22 -6.77 3.55
CA ILE A 73 -5.42 -7.37 4.64
C ILE A 73 -5.90 -8.78 4.96
N LYS A 74 -7.21 -8.99 5.08
CA LYS A 74 -7.79 -10.33 5.30
C LYS A 74 -7.47 -11.29 4.15
N ALA A 75 -7.50 -10.81 2.90
CA ALA A 75 -7.14 -11.62 1.75
C ALA A 75 -5.64 -11.98 1.72
N ILE A 76 -4.76 -11.06 2.12
CA ILE A 76 -3.32 -11.30 2.27
C ILE A 76 -3.07 -12.32 3.38
N GLU A 77 -3.71 -12.15 4.53
CA GLU A 77 -3.63 -13.07 5.67
C GLU A 77 -4.05 -14.49 5.29
N ALA A 78 -5.24 -14.63 4.69
CA ALA A 78 -5.81 -15.92 4.30
C ALA A 78 -4.94 -16.68 3.28
N ARG A 79 -4.22 -15.95 2.41
CA ARG A 79 -3.26 -16.56 1.48
C ARG A 79 -1.93 -16.89 2.15
N GLY A 80 -1.49 -16.06 3.10
CA GLY A 80 -0.29 -16.28 3.88
C GLY A 80 1.02 -16.07 3.11
N ILE A 81 2.05 -16.82 3.52
CA ILE A 81 3.44 -16.70 3.07
C ILE A 81 3.80 -17.90 2.19
N ASP A 82 4.50 -17.64 1.09
CA ASP A 82 5.18 -18.66 0.28
C ASP A 82 6.57 -18.92 0.90
N PRO A 83 6.82 -20.11 1.48
CA PRO A 83 8.11 -20.43 2.09
C PRO A 83 9.29 -20.33 1.12
N LYS A 84 9.07 -20.39 -0.20
CA LYS A 84 10.13 -20.25 -1.20
C LYS A 84 10.70 -18.84 -1.25
N PHE A 85 9.88 -17.84 -0.94
CA PHE A 85 10.19 -16.41 -1.04
C PHE A 85 10.29 -15.69 0.31
N TYR A 86 10.10 -16.38 1.43
CA TYR A 86 10.33 -15.81 2.76
C TYR A 86 11.78 -15.31 2.91
N HIS A 87 11.95 -14.05 3.30
CA HIS A 87 13.20 -13.29 3.32
C HIS A 87 13.98 -13.26 1.98
N LYS A 88 13.27 -13.36 0.86
CA LYS A 88 13.85 -13.15 -0.47
C LYS A 88 13.06 -12.07 -1.19
N HIS A 89 13.78 -11.23 -1.95
CA HIS A 89 13.13 -10.18 -2.73
C HIS A 89 12.11 -10.76 -3.72
N PHE A 90 10.86 -10.33 -3.58
CA PHE A 90 9.73 -10.63 -4.42
C PHE A 90 8.78 -9.43 -4.46
N TYR A 91 8.89 -8.62 -5.52
CA TYR A 91 8.09 -7.40 -5.68
C TYR A 91 6.60 -7.69 -5.60
N ASN A 92 5.92 -7.10 -4.61
CA ASN A 92 4.53 -7.45 -4.30
C ASN A 92 3.79 -6.29 -3.61
N ASP A 93 2.61 -5.95 -4.13
CA ASP A 93 1.75 -4.87 -3.63
C ASP A 93 1.20 -5.16 -2.23
N ALA A 94 1.04 -6.44 -1.88
CA ALA A 94 0.63 -6.87 -0.53
C ALA A 94 1.47 -6.18 0.56
N ASN A 95 2.78 -6.06 0.34
CA ASN A 95 3.68 -5.43 1.30
C ASN A 95 3.26 -3.99 1.64
N TYR A 96 2.93 -3.20 0.62
CA TYR A 96 2.63 -1.78 0.79
C TYR A 96 1.18 -1.54 1.20
N LEU A 97 0.27 -2.47 0.92
CA LEU A 97 -1.06 -2.50 1.53
C LEU A 97 -0.96 -2.77 3.03
N VAL A 98 -0.14 -3.74 3.44
CA VAL A 98 0.11 -4.01 4.87
C VAL A 98 0.76 -2.80 5.54
N LEU A 99 1.76 -2.15 4.92
CA LEU A 99 2.32 -0.89 5.45
C LEU A 99 1.29 0.23 5.56
N ALA A 100 0.37 0.35 4.59
CA ALA A 100 -0.73 1.30 4.69
C ALA A 100 -1.61 1.01 5.92
N LYS A 101 -1.87 -0.26 6.23
CA LYS A 101 -2.65 -0.62 7.42
C LYS A 101 -1.91 -0.36 8.73
N VAL A 102 -0.59 -0.60 8.77
CA VAL A 102 0.26 -0.19 9.91
C VAL A 102 0.12 1.31 10.16
N ILE A 103 0.20 2.13 9.11
CA ILE A 103 0.02 3.59 9.21
C ILE A 103 -1.34 3.94 9.83
N GLU A 104 -2.42 3.31 9.36
CA GLU A 104 -3.76 3.58 9.90
C GLU A 104 -3.87 3.26 11.39
N ASN A 105 -3.44 2.06 11.79
CA ASN A 105 -3.56 1.60 13.16
C ASN A 105 -2.72 2.42 14.13
N VAL A 106 -1.49 2.76 13.75
CA VAL A 106 -0.57 3.54 14.61
C VAL A 106 -1.04 4.98 14.80
N THR A 107 -1.76 5.53 13.83
CA THR A 107 -2.18 6.94 13.84
C THR A 107 -3.63 7.15 14.25
N GLY A 108 -4.46 6.11 14.16
CA GLY A 108 -5.91 6.20 14.32
C GLY A 108 -6.61 6.99 13.22
N GLN A 109 -5.96 7.17 12.07
CA GLN A 109 -6.44 7.98 10.93
C GLN A 109 -6.36 7.17 9.64
N SER A 110 -7.24 7.44 8.68
CA SER A 110 -7.19 6.72 7.40
C SER A 110 -5.89 6.98 6.64
N TYR A 111 -5.53 6.10 5.70
CA TYR A 111 -4.35 6.29 4.86
C TYR A 111 -4.40 7.62 4.11
N VAL A 112 -5.57 7.99 3.59
CA VAL A 112 -5.82 9.27 2.90
C VAL A 112 -5.54 10.46 3.81
N GLN A 113 -6.03 10.42 5.05
CA GLN A 113 -5.79 11.48 6.04
C GLN A 113 -4.30 11.60 6.36
N ASN A 114 -3.58 10.48 6.53
CA ASN A 114 -2.15 10.47 6.76
C ASN A 114 -1.35 11.02 5.58
N TYR A 115 -1.73 10.69 4.33
CA TYR A 115 -1.13 11.27 3.14
C TYR A 115 -1.24 12.81 3.17
N TYR A 116 -2.43 13.36 3.39
CA TYR A 116 -2.61 14.81 3.43
C TYR A 116 -1.90 15.46 4.61
N ARG A 117 -1.91 14.80 5.78
CA ARG A 117 -1.22 15.26 6.99
C ARG A 117 0.30 15.38 6.80
N TYR A 118 0.95 14.33 6.28
CA TYR A 118 2.41 14.27 6.21
C TYR A 118 3.00 14.77 4.89
N ILE A 119 2.22 14.77 3.81
CA ILE A 119 2.73 15.05 2.46
C ILE A 119 1.89 16.11 1.75
N GLY A 120 0.61 15.83 1.50
CA GLY A 120 -0.24 16.67 0.64
C GLY A 120 -0.29 18.13 1.10
N ASN A 121 -0.63 18.38 2.36
CA ASN A 121 -0.77 19.73 2.90
C ASN A 121 0.58 20.42 3.15
N PRO A 122 1.59 19.78 3.80
CA PRO A 122 2.88 20.43 4.05
C PRO A 122 3.61 20.88 2.79
N PHE A 123 3.52 20.09 1.70
CA PHE A 123 4.18 20.41 0.42
C PHE A 123 3.24 21.10 -0.58
N ARG A 124 2.01 21.44 -0.18
CA ARG A 124 1.01 22.13 -1.02
C ARG A 124 0.78 21.42 -2.35
N LEU A 125 0.61 20.10 -2.32
CA LEU A 125 0.36 19.28 -3.50
C LEU A 125 -1.10 19.44 -3.97
N MET A 126 -1.41 20.58 -4.57
CA MET A 126 -2.78 20.96 -4.97
C MET A 126 -3.26 20.33 -6.28
N HIS A 127 -2.45 19.46 -6.90
CA HIS A 127 -2.80 18.76 -8.16
C HIS A 127 -2.45 17.27 -8.04
N THR A 128 -2.69 16.71 -6.86
CA THR A 128 -2.53 15.29 -6.56
C THR A 128 -3.72 14.87 -5.71
N SER A 129 -4.39 13.79 -6.09
CA SER A 129 -5.62 13.33 -5.44
C SER A 129 -5.70 11.81 -5.39
N PHE A 130 -6.62 11.30 -4.57
CA PHE A 130 -7.06 9.90 -4.65
C PHE A 130 -8.09 9.74 -5.77
N PHE A 131 -8.32 8.50 -6.18
CA PHE A 131 -9.09 8.16 -7.39
C PHE A 131 -10.59 8.51 -7.31
N ASP A 132 -11.12 8.67 -6.11
CA ASP A 132 -12.51 8.98 -5.80
C ASP A 132 -12.73 10.46 -5.40
N ASP A 133 -11.70 11.30 -5.54
CA ASP A 133 -11.80 12.73 -5.24
C ASP A 133 -12.59 13.46 -6.34
N GLU A 134 -13.86 13.72 -6.07
CA GLU A 134 -14.79 14.37 -7.01
C GLU A 134 -14.27 15.72 -7.54
N ARG A 135 -13.38 16.42 -6.82
CA ARG A 135 -12.80 17.70 -7.28
C ARG A 135 -11.93 17.55 -8.52
N TYR A 136 -11.34 16.37 -8.74
CA TYR A 136 -10.39 16.11 -9.83
C TYR A 136 -10.94 15.15 -10.87
N LYS A 137 -12.19 14.71 -10.75
CA LYS A 137 -12.79 13.70 -11.62
C LYS A 137 -12.71 14.04 -13.11
N GLU A 138 -12.94 15.31 -13.46
CA GLU A 138 -12.84 15.81 -14.84
C GLU A 138 -11.39 15.94 -15.32
N ASP A 139 -10.43 16.06 -14.41
CA ASP A 139 -9.01 16.17 -14.71
C ASP A 139 -8.30 14.81 -14.81
N MET A 140 -8.93 13.72 -14.38
CA MET A 140 -8.33 12.38 -14.36
C MET A 140 -8.17 11.83 -15.78
N ALA A 141 -6.93 11.47 -16.12
CA ALA A 141 -6.61 10.82 -17.37
C ALA A 141 -7.29 9.45 -17.47
N LYS A 142 -7.83 9.16 -18.65
CA LYS A 142 -8.30 7.81 -18.98
C LYS A 142 -7.10 6.93 -19.33
N GLY A 143 -7.01 5.77 -18.69
CA GLY A 143 -6.05 4.74 -19.06
C GLY A 143 -6.47 4.06 -20.35
N TYR A 144 -5.49 3.70 -21.18
CA TYR A 144 -5.69 2.94 -22.41
C TYR A 144 -4.67 1.81 -22.46
N ARG A 145 -5.05 0.68 -23.06
CA ARG A 145 -4.14 -0.43 -23.33
C ARG A 145 -4.39 -0.99 -24.73
N LEU A 146 -3.39 -1.67 -25.28
CA LEU A 146 -3.60 -2.47 -26.47
C LEU A 146 -4.24 -3.79 -26.11
N ASP A 147 -5.37 -4.10 -26.72
CA ASP A 147 -5.94 -5.43 -26.68
C ASP A 147 -4.98 -6.41 -27.36
N LYS A 148 -4.54 -7.44 -26.62
CA LYS A 148 -3.48 -8.35 -27.08
C LYS A 148 -3.88 -9.21 -28.28
N LYS A 149 -5.17 -9.35 -28.57
CA LYS A 149 -5.66 -10.16 -29.69
C LYS A 149 -5.92 -9.31 -30.93
N THR A 150 -6.56 -8.18 -30.74
CA THR A 150 -7.03 -7.30 -31.83
C THR A 150 -6.06 -6.18 -32.16
N HIS A 151 -5.09 -5.88 -31.29
CA HIS A 151 -4.17 -4.73 -31.38
C HIS A 151 -4.88 -3.36 -31.40
N ASN A 152 -6.17 -3.33 -31.07
CA ASN A 152 -6.91 -2.09 -30.92
C ASN A 152 -6.63 -1.46 -29.56
N VAL A 153 -6.73 -0.14 -29.49
CA VAL A 153 -6.71 0.60 -28.23
C VAL A 153 -8.06 0.39 -27.53
N VAL A 154 -8.02 -0.10 -26.29
CA VAL A 154 -9.17 -0.31 -25.40
C VAL A 154 -8.94 0.34 -24.04
#